data_AF-A0A5J4SZH0-F1
#
_entry.id   AF-A0A5J4SZH0-F1
#
_cell.length_a   1.000
_cell.length_b   1.000
_cell.length_c   1.000
_cell.angle_alpha   90.00
_cell.angle_beta   90.00
_cell.angle_gamma   90.00
#
_symmetry.space_group_name_H-M   'P 1'
#
loop_
_entity.id
_entity.type
_entity.pdbx_description
1 polymer ?
#
loop_
_entity_poly.entity_id
_entity_poly.type
_entity_poly.pdbx_seq_one_letter_code
_entity_poly.pdbx_strand_id
1 'polypeptide(L)'
;MYDKVKCRRVIDYIMNILEASKSNVITITASDLQSVIEELNIHDFNFFNVYGLKKELGIWDYKVIEREKKSIKVQRMESTTDFTNVPLRLLFHPIHLHI
;
A
#
# COMPACT_ATOMS: atom_id res chain seq x y z
N MET A 1 -17.35 -7.05 -6.03
CA MET A 1 -16.32 -6.86 -4.97
C MET A 1 -16.15 -8.17 -4.23
N TYR A 2 -14.92 -8.61 -3.93
CA TYR A 2 -14.69 -9.90 -3.25
C TYR A 2 -14.96 -9.80 -1.75
N ASP A 3 -15.12 -10.94 -1.08
CA ASP A 3 -15.17 -10.97 0.37
C ASP A 3 -13.86 -10.46 0.99
N LYS A 4 -13.96 -10.03 2.25
CA LYS A 4 -12.84 -9.39 2.96
C LYS A 4 -11.64 -10.32 3.14
N VAL A 5 -11.88 -11.62 3.33
CA VAL A 5 -10.83 -12.62 3.57
C VAL A 5 -10.02 -12.83 2.30
N LYS A 6 -10.69 -13.01 1.16
CA LYS A 6 -10.06 -13.11 -0.15
C LYS A 6 -9.30 -11.85 -0.53
N CYS A 7 -9.89 -10.66 -0.30
CA CYS A 7 -9.19 -9.40 -0.54
C CYS A 7 -7.89 -9.33 0.26
N ARG A 8 -7.93 -9.68 1.55
CA ARG A 8 -6.76 -9.64 2.40
C ARG A 8 -5.68 -10.60 1.93
N ARG A 9 -6.03 -11.85 1.60
CA ARG A 9 -5.06 -12.82 1.08
C ARG A 9 -4.41 -12.38 -0.23
N VAL A 10 -5.18 -11.82 -1.15
CA VAL A 10 -4.63 -11.25 -2.39
C VAL A 10 -3.66 -10.11 -2.09
N ILE A 11 -4.01 -9.23 -1.14
CA ILE A 11 -3.13 -8.13 -0.72
C ILE A 11 -1.83 -8.67 -0.11
N ASP A 12 -1.89 -9.66 0.78
CA ASP A 12 -0.69 -10.25 1.39
C ASP A 12 0.28 -10.80 0.33
N TYR A 13 -0.25 -11.47 -0.70
CA TYR A 13 0.57 -11.94 -1.83
C TYR A 13 1.17 -10.80 -2.65
N ILE A 14 0.39 -9.75 -2.93
CA ILE A 14 0.89 -8.54 -3.59
C ILE A 14 2.06 -7.95 -2.79
N MET A 15 1.96 -7.88 -1.47
CA MET A 15 3.02 -7.35 -0.61
C MET A 15 4.30 -8.19 -0.71
N ASN A 16 4.17 -9.52 -0.66
CA ASN A 16 5.33 -10.41 -0.81
C ASN A 16 6.07 -10.17 -2.15
N ILE A 17 5.33 -9.96 -3.25
CA ILE A 17 5.91 -9.64 -4.55
C ILE A 17 6.63 -8.28 -4.51
N LEU A 18 6.00 -7.28 -3.88
CA LEU A 18 6.56 -5.92 -3.77
C LEU A 18 7.84 -5.88 -2.91
N GLU A 19 7.87 -6.61 -1.80
CA GLU A 19 9.01 -6.69 -0.89
C GLU A 19 10.20 -7.45 -1.50
N ALA A 20 9.93 -8.53 -2.24
CA ALA A 20 10.95 -9.30 -2.94
C ALA A 20 11.59 -8.52 -4.11
N SER A 21 10.88 -7.52 -4.64
CA SER A 21 11.36 -6.72 -5.76
C SER A 21 12.33 -5.62 -5.33
N LYS A 22 13.41 -5.48 -6.10
CA LYS A 22 14.40 -4.39 -5.98
C LYS A 22 14.00 -3.15 -6.77
N SER A 23 12.98 -3.24 -7.61
CA SER A 23 12.55 -2.13 -8.48
C SER A 23 11.72 -1.12 -7.72
N ASN A 24 11.96 0.16 -7.98
CA ASN A 24 11.16 1.24 -7.37
C ASN A 24 9.72 1.30 -7.91
N VAL A 25 9.52 0.84 -9.15
CA VAL A 25 8.22 0.77 -9.82
C VAL A 25 7.99 -0.66 -10.26
N ILE A 26 6.85 -1.23 -9.87
CA ILE A 26 6.52 -2.63 -10.03
C ILE A 26 5.11 -2.72 -10.62
N THR A 27 4.98 -3.45 -11.72
CA THR A 27 3.67 -3.81 -12.28
C THR A 27 3.37 -5.24 -11.89
N ILE A 28 2.22 -5.46 -11.26
CA ILE A 28 1.70 -6.78 -10.91
C ILE A 28 0.50 -7.06 -11.80
N THR A 29 0.52 -8.18 -12.49
CA THR A 29 -0.54 -8.65 -13.36
C THR A 29 -1.37 -9.73 -12.67
N ALA A 30 -2.55 -10.02 -13.22
CA ALA A 30 -3.39 -11.12 -12.73
C ALA A 30 -2.67 -12.48 -12.85
N SER A 31 -1.77 -12.64 -13.82
CA SER A 31 -0.97 -13.86 -14.00
C SER A 31 0.03 -14.08 -12.87
N ASP A 32 0.62 -13.00 -12.32
CA ASP A 32 1.51 -13.08 -11.16
C ASP A 32 0.80 -13.57 -9.89
N LEU A 33 -0.54 -13.43 -9.87
CA LEU A 33 -1.41 -13.83 -8.77
C LEU A 33 -2.20 -15.11 -9.07
N GLN A 34 -1.90 -15.81 -10.17
CA GLN A 34 -2.72 -16.93 -10.63
C GLN A 34 -2.89 -18.01 -9.55
N SER A 35 -1.80 -18.39 -8.87
CA SER A 35 -1.84 -19.42 -7.82
C SER A 35 -2.80 -19.05 -6.68
N VAL A 36 -2.77 -17.80 -6.20
CA VAL A 36 -3.67 -17.35 -5.10
C VAL A 36 -5.10 -17.16 -5.60
N ILE A 37 -5.29 -16.74 -6.85
CA ILE A 37 -6.63 -16.62 -7.47
C ILE A 37 -7.31 -18.00 -7.56
N GLU A 38 -6.56 -19.02 -7.97
CA GLU A 38 -7.02 -20.40 -8.06
C GLU A 38 -7.27 -20.99 -6.68
N GLU A 39 -6.34 -20.81 -5.72
CA GLU A 39 -6.49 -21.25 -4.32
C GLU A 39 -7.76 -20.69 -3.67
N LEU A 40 -8.06 -19.40 -3.94
CA LEU A 40 -9.23 -18.71 -3.38
C LEU A 40 -10.51 -18.92 -4.22
N ASN A 41 -10.44 -19.70 -5.30
CA ASN A 41 -11.53 -19.94 -6.24
C ASN A 41 -12.21 -18.64 -6.70
N ILE A 42 -11.42 -17.68 -7.19
CA ILE A 42 -11.91 -16.39 -7.69
C ILE A 42 -12.05 -16.49 -9.22
N HIS A 43 -13.28 -16.58 -9.70
CA HIS A 43 -13.57 -16.44 -11.13
C HIS A 43 -13.55 -14.97 -11.55
N ASP A 44 -13.06 -14.69 -12.75
CA ASP A 44 -12.99 -13.34 -13.35
C ASP A 44 -12.27 -12.29 -12.50
N PHE A 45 -11.07 -12.64 -12.00
CA PHE A 45 -10.27 -11.73 -11.19
C PHE A 45 -10.12 -10.34 -11.84
N ASN A 46 -10.27 -9.33 -11.01
CA ASN A 46 -10.30 -7.92 -11.35
C ASN A 46 -9.76 -7.12 -10.15
N PHE A 47 -8.70 -6.36 -10.37
CA PHE A 47 -8.08 -5.57 -9.32
C PHE A 47 -9.05 -4.56 -8.71
N PHE A 48 -10.00 -3.97 -9.47
CA PHE A 48 -11.00 -3.03 -8.93
C PHE A 48 -11.88 -3.62 -7.83
N ASN A 49 -12.03 -4.95 -7.80
CA ASN A 49 -12.82 -5.66 -6.80
C ASN A 49 -12.05 -6.01 -5.52
N VAL A 50 -10.75 -5.77 -5.47
CA VAL A 50 -9.91 -5.95 -4.27
C VAL A 50 -10.08 -4.74 -3.35
N TYR A 51 -10.90 -4.91 -2.31
CA TYR A 51 -11.21 -3.88 -1.33
C TYR A 51 -10.00 -3.61 -0.43
N GLY A 52 -9.78 -2.35 -0.06
CA GLY A 52 -8.69 -1.97 0.86
C GLY A 52 -7.30 -1.87 0.21
N LEU A 53 -7.09 -2.38 -0.99
CA LEU A 53 -5.77 -2.46 -1.65
C LEU A 53 -4.97 -1.15 -1.58
N LYS A 54 -5.54 -0.02 -2.01
CA LYS A 54 -4.86 1.28 -1.99
C LYS A 54 -4.49 1.73 -0.57
N LYS A 55 -5.38 1.48 0.40
CA LYS A 55 -5.19 1.87 1.80
C LYS A 55 -4.08 1.03 2.41
N GLU A 56 -4.14 -0.28 2.24
CA GLU A 56 -3.13 -1.21 2.74
C GLU A 56 -1.77 -0.88 2.14
N LEU A 57 -1.63 -0.78 0.82
CA LEU A 57 -0.36 -0.39 0.18
C LEU A 57 0.22 0.91 0.76
N GLY A 58 -0.62 1.92 1.01
CA GLY A 58 -0.19 3.20 1.58
C GLY A 58 0.30 3.11 3.02
N ILE A 59 -0.11 2.12 3.81
CA ILE A 59 0.42 1.88 5.17
C ILE A 59 1.88 1.42 5.12
N TRP A 60 2.28 0.77 4.02
CA TRP A 60 3.61 0.18 3.85
C TRP A 60 4.46 0.96 2.84
N ASP A 61 4.25 2.27 2.75
CA ASP A 61 5.01 3.16 1.85
C ASP A 61 4.93 2.76 0.37
N TYR A 62 3.80 2.21 -0.09
CA TYR A 62 3.55 1.94 -1.51
C TYR A 62 2.40 2.78 -2.05
N LYS A 63 2.62 3.38 -3.24
CA LYS A 63 1.62 4.18 -3.95
C LYS A 63 1.18 3.49 -5.24
N VAL A 64 -0.13 3.32 -5.39
CA VAL A 64 -0.73 2.92 -6.68
C VAL A 64 -0.65 4.09 -7.65
N ILE A 65 0.08 3.92 -8.75
CA ILE A 65 0.16 4.90 -9.84
C ILE A 65 -0.92 4.63 -10.88
N GLU A 66 -1.12 3.35 -11.22
CA GLU A 66 -2.04 2.93 -12.27
C GLU A 66 -2.76 1.66 -11.85
N ARG A 67 -4.04 1.56 -12.21
CA ARG A 67 -4.88 0.40 -11.89
C ARG A 67 -5.78 0.11 -13.06
N GLU A 68 -5.64 -1.09 -13.61
CA GLU A 68 -6.50 -1.63 -14.64
C GLU A 68 -7.29 -2.83 -14.09
N LYS A 69 -8.10 -3.47 -14.94
CA LYS A 69 -8.81 -4.68 -14.54
C LYS A 69 -7.86 -5.82 -14.19
N LYS A 70 -6.81 -6.04 -14.99
CA LYS A 70 -5.91 -7.20 -14.90
C LYS A 70 -4.46 -6.84 -14.53
N SER A 71 -4.18 -5.58 -14.24
CA SER A 71 -2.87 -5.12 -13.82
C SER A 71 -2.98 -4.00 -12.77
N ILE A 72 -1.94 -3.86 -11.96
CA ILE A 72 -1.73 -2.73 -11.08
C ILE A 72 -0.27 -2.31 -11.11
N LYS A 73 -0.01 -1.01 -11.22
CA LYS A 73 1.33 -0.43 -11.15
C LYS A 73 1.49 0.31 -9.83
N VAL A 74 2.53 -0.07 -9.10
CA VAL A 74 2.83 0.41 -7.76
C VAL A 74 4.23 1.00 -7.77
N GLN A 75 4.41 2.11 -7.04
CA GLN A 75 5.71 2.71 -6.78
C GLN A 75 5.99 2.71 -5.29
N ARG A 76 7.21 2.33 -4.92
CA ARG A 76 7.70 2.46 -3.56
C ARG A 76 7.91 3.96 -3.28
N MET A 77 7.33 4.42 -2.20
CA MET A 77 7.58 5.75 -1.68
C MET A 77 8.83 5.64 -0.81
N GLU A 78 9.83 6.48 -1.07
CA GLU A 78 10.88 6.67 -0.09
C GLU A 78 10.22 7.34 1.11
N SER A 79 10.29 6.68 2.29
CA SER A 79 9.82 7.25 3.54
C SER A 79 10.65 8.51 3.81
N THR A 80 10.16 9.67 3.37
CA THR A 80 10.69 10.94 3.85
C THR A 80 10.27 11.05 5.30
N THR A 81 11.07 10.47 6.19
CA THR A 81 11.03 10.88 7.60
C THR A 81 11.69 12.24 7.64
N ASP A 82 10.97 13.25 7.16
CA ASP A 82 11.43 14.62 7.18
C ASP A 82 11.19 15.16 8.59
N PHE A 83 12.16 14.92 9.48
CA PHE A 83 12.19 15.49 10.83
C PHE A 83 12.33 17.03 10.82
N THR A 84 12.37 17.69 9.66
CA THR A 84 12.59 19.15 9.58
C THR A 84 11.32 20.00 9.72
N ASN A 85 10.12 19.41 9.78
CA ASN A 85 8.87 20.15 9.96
C ASN A 85 8.13 19.81 11.26
N VAL A 86 8.83 19.99 12.39
CA VAL A 86 8.16 20.15 13.69
C VAL A 86 7.68 21.60 13.80
N PRO A 87 6.38 21.89 13.97
CA PRO A 87 5.93 23.26 14.14
C PRO A 87 6.56 23.86 15.41
N LEU A 88 7.36 24.92 15.26
CA LEU A 88 8.03 25.66 16.34
C LEU A 88 7.07 26.24 17.41
N ARG A 89 5.75 26.14 17.22
CA ARG A 89 4.73 26.58 18.18
C ARG A 89 4.73 25.78 19.49
N LEU A 90 5.44 24.66 19.58
CA LEU A 90 5.58 23.89 20.82
C LEU A 90 6.85 24.23 21.63
N LEU A 91 7.73 25.12 21.14
CA LEU A 91 9.00 25.44 21.80
C LEU A 91 8.99 26.69 22.69
N PHE A 92 7.88 27.42 22.75
CA PHE A 92 7.76 28.60 23.62
C PHE A 92 6.47 28.57 24.42
N HIS A 93 6.46 27.78 25.50
CA HIS A 93 5.67 28.16 26.66
C HIS A 93 6.56 29.05 27.53
N PRO A 94 6.32 30.38 27.62
CA PRO A 94 6.99 31.19 28.61
C PRO A 94 6.52 30.71 29.99
N ILE A 95 7.42 30.11 30.76
CA ILE A 95 7.24 29.97 32.20
C ILE A 95 7.20 31.40 32.73
N HIS A 96 6.00 31.89 33.03
CA HIS A 96 5.83 33.08 33.86
C HIS A 96 6.35 32.73 35.25
N LEU A 97 7.62 33.05 35.50
CA LEU A 97 8.15 33.15 36.86
C LEU A 97 7.65 34.50 37.42
N HIS A 98 6.67 34.44 38.31
CA HIS A 98 6.35 35.56 39.19
C HIS A 98 7.43 35.68 40.27
N ILE A 99 7.74 36.94 40.57
CA ILE A 99 8.73 37.47 41.51
C ILE A 99 8.55 36.89 42.91
#